data_AF-A0A2G9Y124-F1
#
_entry.id   AF-A0A2G9Y124-F1
#
_cell.length_a   1.000
_cell.length_b   1.000
_cell.length_c   1.000
_cell.angle_alpha   90.00
_cell.angle_beta   90.00
_cell.angle_gamma   90.00
#
_symmetry.space_group_name_H-M   'P 1'
#
loop_
_entity.id
_entity.type
_entity.pdbx_description
1 polymer ?
#
loop_
_entity_poly.entity_id
_entity_poly.type
_entity_poly.pdbx_seq_one_letter_code
_entity_poly.pdbx_strand_id
1 'polypeptide(L)'
;MKGEYEKELEYFERSLKIAEELNTKMGIRIVLNNIGNVYGKWGEHEKALEYFKKSLRIAEELEDKGGISTLKMNIGSSYKLLGEVKRAEENI
;
A
#
# COMPACT_ATOMS: atom_id res chain seq x y z
N MET A 1 -16.52 -6.19 -7.44
CA MET A 1 -15.15 -6.36 -6.92
C MET A 1 -14.08 -5.80 -7.87
N LYS A 2 -13.71 -6.43 -8.99
CA LYS A 2 -12.62 -5.91 -9.86
C LYS A 2 -12.77 -4.43 -10.26
N GLY A 3 -13.94 -4.05 -10.81
CA GLY A 3 -14.21 -2.66 -11.20
C GLY A 3 -14.35 -1.68 -10.02
N GLU A 4 -14.60 -2.16 -8.81
CA GLU A 4 -14.64 -1.29 -7.61
C GLU A 4 -13.22 -0.92 -7.17
N TYR A 5 -12.28 -1.89 -7.22
CA TYR A 5 -10.87 -1.63 -6.92
C TYR A 5 -10.21 -0.72 -7.97
N GLU A 6 -10.50 -0.91 -9.26
CA GLU A 6 -10.01 -0.02 -10.32
C GLU A 6 -10.47 1.42 -10.10
N LYS A 7 -11.75 1.60 -9.76
CA LYS A 7 -12.31 2.92 -9.44
C LYS A 7 -11.70 3.52 -8.17
N GLU A 8 -11.50 2.72 -7.12
CA GLU A 8 -10.86 3.17 -5.87
C GLU A 8 -9.41 3.61 -6.10
N LEU A 9 -8.65 2.86 -6.92
CA LEU A 9 -7.30 3.23 -7.34
C LEU A 9 -7.29 4.55 -8.12
N GLU A 10 -8.20 4.75 -9.08
CA GLU A 10 -8.28 5.99 -9.85
C GLU A 10 -8.47 7.22 -8.94
N TYR A 11 -9.31 7.11 -7.91
CA TYR A 11 -9.48 8.19 -6.92
C TYR A 11 -8.20 8.45 -6.13
N PHE A 12 -7.52 7.40 -5.67
CA PHE A 12 -6.27 7.57 -4.93
C PHE A 12 -5.12 8.07 -5.81
N GLU A 13 -5.03 7.68 -7.08
CA GLU A 13 -4.04 8.22 -8.02
C GLU A 13 -4.24 9.73 -8.25
N ARG A 14 -5.48 10.18 -8.41
CA ARG A 14 -5.79 11.62 -8.47
C ARG A 14 -5.41 12.34 -7.16
N SER A 15 -5.70 11.72 -6.01
CA SER A 15 -5.30 12.26 -4.71
C SER A 15 -3.78 12.32 -4.54
N LEU A 16 -3.05 11.33 -5.06
CA LEU A 16 -1.59 11.28 -5.02
C LEU A 16 -1.01 12.45 -5.82
N LYS A 17 -1.50 12.65 -7.04
CA LYS A 17 -1.10 13.75 -7.91
C LYS A 17 -1.30 15.11 -7.23
N ILE A 18 -2.45 15.34 -6.59
CA ILE A 18 -2.72 16.58 -5.85
C ILE A 18 -1.75 16.73 -4.68
N ALA A 19 -1.49 15.67 -3.92
CA ALA A 19 -0.56 15.71 -2.79
C ALA A 19 0.89 16.02 -3.23
N GLU A 20 1.30 15.53 -4.40
CA GLU A 20 2.58 15.84 -5.06
C GLU A 20 2.64 17.30 -5.54
N GLU A 21 1.60 17.79 -6.22
CA GLU A 21 1.49 19.20 -6.66
C GLU A 21 1.56 20.18 -5.46
N LEU A 22 0.94 19.82 -4.35
CA LEU A 22 0.99 20.59 -3.10
C LEU A 22 2.27 20.34 -2.28
N ASN A 23 3.17 19.46 -2.75
CA ASN A 23 4.41 19.08 -2.06
C ASN A 23 4.20 18.60 -0.60
N THR A 24 3.10 17.89 -0.34
CA THR A 24 2.76 17.42 1.01
C THR A 24 3.25 16.00 1.25
N LYS A 25 4.42 15.85 1.90
CA LYS A 25 4.96 14.52 2.23
C LYS A 25 3.97 13.65 3.02
N MET A 26 3.28 14.24 4.01
CA MET A 26 2.28 13.50 4.80
C MET A 26 1.07 13.06 3.96
N GLY A 27 0.62 13.89 3.02
CA GLY A 27 -0.47 13.55 2.09
C GLY A 27 -0.07 12.40 1.16
N ILE A 28 1.11 12.50 0.53
CA ILE A 28 1.68 11.45 -0.32
C ILE A 28 1.78 10.14 0.46
N ARG A 29 2.31 10.19 1.68
CA ARG A 29 2.40 9.05 2.58
C ARG A 29 1.03 8.40 2.82
N ILE A 30 0.00 9.18 3.18
CA ILE A 30 -1.37 8.68 3.44
C ILE A 30 -1.91 7.95 2.22
N VAL A 31 -1.80 8.58 1.05
CA VAL A 31 -2.36 8.04 -0.18
C VAL A 31 -1.67 6.76 -0.60
N LEU A 32 -0.34 6.69 -0.53
CA LEU A 32 0.42 5.47 -0.85
C LEU A 32 0.01 4.29 0.03
N ASN A 33 -0.19 4.50 1.34
CA ASN A 33 -0.70 3.46 2.22
C ASN A 33 -2.09 2.97 1.79
N ASN A 34 -2.98 3.89 1.39
CA ASN A 34 -4.32 3.52 0.94
C ASN A 34 -4.28 2.72 -0.36
N ILE A 35 -3.46 3.11 -1.34
CA ILE A 35 -3.25 2.32 -2.57
C ILE A 35 -2.75 0.91 -2.24
N GLY A 36 -1.79 0.79 -1.31
CA GLY A 36 -1.31 -0.50 -0.83
C GLY A 36 -2.44 -1.36 -0.24
N ASN A 37 -3.35 -0.76 0.54
CA ASN A 37 -4.52 -1.46 1.08
C ASN A 37 -5.48 -1.93 -0.02
N VAL A 38 -5.70 -1.14 -1.09
CA VAL A 38 -6.56 -1.56 -2.22
C VAL A 38 -5.98 -2.78 -2.91
N TYR A 39 -4.69 -2.77 -3.24
CA TYR A 39 -4.03 -3.94 -3.82
C TYR A 39 -4.05 -5.15 -2.88
N GLY A 40 -3.88 -4.93 -1.57
CA GLY A 40 -3.98 -5.98 -0.56
C GLY A 40 -5.36 -6.65 -0.54
N LYS A 41 -6.45 -5.85 -0.57
CA LYS A 41 -7.83 -6.36 -0.66
C LYS A 41 -8.09 -7.10 -1.97
N TRP A 42 -7.41 -6.70 -3.05
CA TRP A 42 -7.52 -7.34 -4.36
C TRP A 42 -6.67 -8.63 -4.47
N GLY A 43 -5.87 -8.97 -3.46
CA GLY A 43 -4.97 -10.14 -3.50
C GLY A 43 -3.67 -9.90 -4.26
N GLU A 44 -3.46 -8.69 -4.78
CA GLU A 44 -2.25 -8.25 -5.49
C GLU A 44 -1.15 -7.86 -4.48
N HIS A 45 -0.75 -8.82 -3.65
CA HIS A 45 0.10 -8.57 -2.48
C HIS A 45 1.50 -8.06 -2.83
N GLU A 46 2.05 -8.39 -4.00
CA GLU A 46 3.33 -7.85 -4.47
C GLU A 46 3.23 -6.34 -4.73
N LYS A 47 2.15 -5.89 -5.39
CA LYS A 47 1.88 -4.46 -5.60
C LYS A 47 1.62 -3.75 -4.27
N ALA A 48 0.84 -4.37 -3.38
CA ALA A 48 0.61 -3.81 -2.05
C ALA A 48 1.93 -3.52 -1.30
N LEU A 49 2.87 -4.47 -1.33
CA LEU A 49 4.20 -4.30 -0.73
C LEU A 49 4.98 -3.13 -1.33
N GLU A 50 4.92 -2.93 -2.65
CA GLU A 50 5.59 -1.80 -3.31
C GLU A 50 5.11 -0.46 -2.74
N TYR A 51 3.79 -0.27 -2.65
CA TYR A 51 3.18 0.95 -2.15
C TYR A 51 3.40 1.16 -0.65
N PHE A 52 3.29 0.10 0.16
CA PHE A 52 3.59 0.19 1.59
C PHE A 52 5.07 0.56 1.83
N LYS A 53 6.01 0.03 1.06
CA LYS A 53 7.43 0.39 1.16
C LYS A 53 7.70 1.83 0.74
N LYS A 54 7.04 2.34 -0.31
CA LYS A 54 7.10 3.77 -0.68
C LYS A 54 6.57 4.65 0.46
N SER A 55 5.41 4.30 1.02
CA SER A 55 4.83 5.01 2.16
C SER A 55 5.72 4.95 3.41
N LEU A 56 6.40 3.83 3.66
CA LEU A 56 7.25 3.64 4.83
C LEU A 56 8.46 4.57 4.80
N ARG A 57 9.13 4.69 3.65
CA ARG A 57 10.27 5.62 3.50
C ARG A 57 9.87 7.05 3.85
N ILE A 58 8.70 7.50 3.41
CA ILE A 58 8.22 8.86 3.71
C ILE A 58 7.84 8.98 5.20
N ALA A 59 7.25 7.94 5.80
CA ALA A 59 6.96 7.95 7.24
C ALA A 59 8.25 8.03 8.08
N GLU A 60 9.33 7.37 7.65
CA GLU A 60 10.66 7.46 8.26
C GLU A 60 11.26 8.87 8.12
N GLU A 61 11.17 9.49 6.93
CA GLU A 61 11.58 10.89 6.73
C GLU A 61 10.81 11.90 7.58
N LEU A 62 9.55 11.60 7.91
CA LEU A 62 8.68 12.45 8.73
C LEU A 62 8.75 12.13 10.22
N GLU A 63 9.52 11.11 10.63
CA GLU A 63 9.53 10.56 11.99
C GLU A 63 8.12 10.17 12.51
N ASP A 64 7.21 9.78 11.61
CA ASP A 64 5.84 9.36 11.92
C ASP A 64 5.84 7.93 12.50
N LYS A 65 6.11 7.81 13.80
CA LYS A 65 6.18 6.53 14.51
C LYS A 65 4.90 5.71 14.39
N GLY A 66 3.73 6.37 14.39
CA GLY A 66 2.43 5.70 14.23
C GLY A 66 2.25 5.13 12.81
N GLY A 67 2.61 5.92 11.80
CA GLY A 67 2.65 5.51 10.41
C GLY A 67 3.61 4.35 10.17
N ILE A 68 4.83 4.41 10.72
CA ILE A 68 5.84 3.35 10.64
C ILE A 68 5.31 2.04 11.20
N SER A 69 4.70 2.07 12.40
CA SER A 69 4.13 0.86 13.03
C SER A 69 3.03 0.25 12.16
N THR A 70 2.11 1.08 11.66
CA THR A 70 1.02 0.64 10.77
C THR A 70 1.55 0.00 9.50
N LEU A 71 2.53 0.64 8.85
CA LEU A 71 3.09 0.17 7.59
C LEU A 71 3.88 -1.14 7.75
N LYS A 72 4.62 -1.30 8.85
CA LYS A 72 5.30 -2.56 9.16
C LYS A 72 4.32 -3.71 9.37
N MET A 73 3.19 -3.46 10.04
CA MET A 73 2.12 -4.45 10.20
C MET A 73 1.52 -4.85 8.85
N ASN A 74 1.22 -3.87 7.99
CA ASN A 74 0.68 -4.13 6.65
C ASN A 74 1.65 -4.93 5.78
N ILE A 75 2.95 -4.58 5.79
CA ILE A 75 4.01 -5.31 5.08
C ILE A 75 4.11 -6.75 5.58
N GLY A 76 4.10 -6.96 6.90
CA GLY A 76 4.14 -8.31 7.49
C GLY A 76 2.94 -9.16 7.07
N SER A 77 1.75 -8.56 7.05
CA SER A 77 0.52 -9.21 6.58
C SER A 77 0.62 -9.61 5.10
N SER A 78 1.10 -8.70 4.23
CA SER A 78 1.29 -9.01 2.80
C SER A 78 2.31 -10.12 2.56
N TYR A 79 3.41 -10.15 3.31
CA TYR A 79 4.39 -11.24 3.22
C TYR A 79 3.81 -12.59 3.65
N LYS A 80 3.02 -12.62 4.72
CA LYS A 80 2.34 -13.84 5.16
C LYS A 80 1.44 -14.39 4.05
N LEU A 81 0.59 -13.54 3.48
CA LEU A 81 -0.35 -13.93 2.42
C LEU A 81 0.37 -14.40 1.14
N LEU A 82 1.46 -13.73 0.74
CA LEU A 82 2.29 -14.19 -0.38
C LEU A 82 2.88 -15.58 -0.15
N GLY A 83 3.34 -15.87 1.08
CA GLY A 83 3.85 -17.19 1.42
C GLY A 83 2.77 -18.27 1.38
N GLU A 84 1.54 -17.94 1.79
CA GLU A 84 0.39 -18.85 1.72
C GLU A 84 -0.02 -19.13 0.27
N VAL A 85 -0.06 -18.11 -0.59
CA VAL A 85 -0.36 -18.25 -2.03
C VAL A 85 0.67 -19.14 -2.73
N LYS A 86 1.97 -18.88 -2.53
CA LYS A 86 3.03 -19.69 -3.15
C LYS A 86 2.98 -21.16 -2.74
N ARG A 87 2.73 -21.43 -1.45
CA ARG A 87 2.54 -22.81 -0.97
C ARG A 87 1.31 -23.47 -1.59
N ALA A 88 0.22 -22.73 -1.80
CA ALA A 88 -0.96 -23.30 -2.44
C ALA A 88 -0.67 -23.69 -3.90
N GLU A 89 0.07 -22.86 -4.64
CA GLU A 89 0.47 -23.12 -6.03
C GLU A 89 1.43 -24.31 -6.17
N GLU A 90 2.33 -24.52 -5.22
CA GLU A 90 3.28 -25.65 -5.20
C GLU A 90 2.61 -27.02 -4.92
N ASN A 91 1.38 -27.03 -4.39
CA ASN A 91 0.66 -28.25 -4.00
C ASN A 91 -0.41 -28.70 -5.03
N ILE A 92 -0.34 -28.22 -6.27
CA ILE A 92 -1.24 -28.55 -7.39
C ILE A 92 -0.48 -29.39 -8.42
#